data_AF-V7AKZ5-F1
#
_entry.id   AF-V7AKZ5-F1
#
_cell.length_a   1.000
_cell.length_b   1.000
_cell.length_c   1.000
_cell.angle_alpha   90.00
_cell.angle_beta   90.00
_cell.angle_gamma   90.00
#
_symmetry.space_group_name_H-M   'P 1'
#
loop_
_entity.id
_entity.type
_entity.pdbx_description
1 polymer ?
#
loop_
_entity_poly.entity_id
_entity_poly.type
_entity_poly.pdbx_seq_one_letter_code
_entity_poly.pdbx_strand_id
1 'polypeptide(L)' 'MEAHLRLQGLPHIAKKKLQYIAPNCSYQPGNYECGYYLMRHMHKIISAKIKDSWKEIFNDPSPLKLEVLQEVR' A
#
# COMPACT_ATOMS: atom_id res chain seq x y z
N MET A 1 23.19 27.71 18.50
CA MET A 1 21.95 27.99 17.72
C MET A 1 20.98 26.81 17.77
N GLU A 2 21.41 25.59 17.48
CA GLU A 2 20.55 24.40 17.42
C GLU A 2 19.88 23.97 18.74
N ALA A 3 20.63 24.01 19.86
CA ALA A 3 20.11 23.65 21.18
C ALA A 3 18.97 24.57 21.66
N HIS A 4 18.97 25.84 21.24
CA HIS A 4 17.94 26.82 21.59
C HIS A 4 16.60 26.48 20.96
N LEU A 5 16.60 26.00 19.70
CA LEU A 5 15.38 25.68 18.96
C LEU A 5 14.66 24.46 19.56
N ARG A 6 15.41 23.50 20.10
CA ARG A 6 14.85 22.29 20.76
C ARG A 6 14.10 22.63 22.05
N LEU A 7 14.56 23.62 22.81
CA LEU A 7 13.93 24.07 24.06
C LEU A 7 12.64 24.86 23.82
N GLN A 8 12.47 25.48 22.65
CA GLN A 8 11.28 26.25 22.29
C GLN A 8 10.11 25.40 21.78
N GLY A 9 10.26 24.07 21.71
CA GLY A 9 9.22 23.17 21.19
C GLY A 9 8.90 23.37 19.70
N LEU A 10 9.71 24.17 18.99
CA LEU A 10 9.55 24.40 17.56
C LEU A 10 9.96 23.13 16.82
N PRO A 11 9.08 22.53 16.00
CA PRO A 11 9.42 21.34 15.25
C PRO A 11 10.56 21.69 14.29
N HIS A 12 11.75 21.16 14.57
CA HIS A 12 12.98 21.40 13.82
C HIS A 12 12.91 20.89 12.36
N ILE A 13 11.86 20.15 12.02
CA ILE A 13 11.53 19.66 10.69
C ILE A 13 10.01 19.70 10.60
N ALA A 14 9.45 20.38 9.60
CA ALA A 14 8.03 20.28 9.29
C ALA A 14 7.69 18.79 9.13
N LYS A 15 6.93 18.22 10.08
CA LYS A 15 6.54 16.81 10.02
C LYS A 15 5.84 16.60 8.68
N LYS A 16 6.38 15.71 7.83
CA LYS A 16 5.67 15.32 6.60
C LYS A 16 4.29 14.84 7.01
N LYS A 17 3.25 15.50 6.49
CA LYS A 17 1.86 15.10 6.74
C LYS A 17 1.69 13.68 6.21
N LEU A 18 1.12 12.80 7.04
CA LEU A 18 0.75 11.45 6.61
C LEU A 18 -0.19 11.59 5.40
N GLN A 19 0.18 10.97 4.28
CA GLN A 19 -0.67 10.92 3.09
C GLN A 19 -1.27 9.53 2.99
N TYR A 20 -2.59 9.46 2.97
CA TYR A 20 -3.31 8.23 2.67
C TYR A 20 -3.48 8.11 1.16
N ILE A 21 -3.12 6.94 0.61
CA ILE A 21 -3.24 6.64 -0.81
C ILE A 21 -4.13 5.41 -0.92
N ALA A 22 -5.21 5.51 -1.69
CA ALA A 22 -6.06 4.39 -2.07
C ALA A 22 -5.80 4.05 -3.54
N PRO A 23 -4.88 3.11 -3.84
CA PRO A 23 -4.62 2.71 -5.21
C PRO A 23 -5.79 1.90 -5.78
N ASN A 24 -5.90 1.85 -7.11
CA ASN A 24 -6.95 1.12 -7.80
C ASN A 24 -6.57 -0.37 -7.91
N CYS A 25 -6.96 -1.17 -6.93
CA CYS A 25 -6.62 -2.59 -6.83
C CYS A 25 -7.82 -3.51 -7.11
N SER A 26 -7.53 -4.76 -7.42
CA SER A 26 -8.53 -5.80 -7.67
C SER A 26 -9.53 -5.91 -6.52
N TYR A 27 -10.82 -5.75 -6.82
CA TYR A 27 -11.88 -5.92 -5.81
C TYR A 27 -12.33 -7.38 -5.72
N GLN A 28 -12.70 -7.80 -4.53
CA GLN A 28 -13.30 -9.12 -4.32
C GLN A 28 -14.84 -9.01 -4.43
N PRO A 29 -15.48 -9.75 -5.35
CA PRO A 29 -16.93 -9.78 -5.46
C PRO A 29 -17.60 -10.73 -4.45
N GLY A 30 -16.89 -11.75 -3.97
CA GLY A 30 -17.36 -12.75 -3.01
C GLY A 30 -17.14 -12.37 -1.55
N ASN A 31 -17.48 -13.28 -0.63
CA ASN A 31 -17.44 -13.05 0.82
C ASN A 31 -16.31 -13.80 1.55
N TYR A 32 -15.57 -14.69 0.88
CA TYR A 32 -14.72 -15.69 1.57
C TYR A 32 -13.25 -15.69 1.13
N GLU A 33 -12.91 -14.91 0.12
CA GLU A 33 -11.60 -14.86 -0.53
C GLU A 33 -10.74 -13.66 -0.12
N CYS A 34 -11.17 -12.84 0.84
CA CYS A 34 -10.49 -11.59 1.20
C CYS A 34 -9.03 -11.82 1.62
N GLY A 35 -8.77 -12.93 2.31
CA GLY A 35 -7.41 -13.37 2.66
C GLY A 35 -6.53 -13.63 1.43
N TYR A 36 -7.07 -14.26 0.38
CA TYR A 36 -6.34 -14.52 -0.86
C TYR A 36 -6.01 -13.24 -1.62
N TYR A 37 -6.94 -12.28 -1.65
CA TYR A 37 -6.68 -10.96 -2.23
C TYR A 37 -5.58 -10.22 -1.47
N LEU A 38 -5.62 -10.22 -0.13
CA LEU A 38 -4.57 -9.63 0.71
C LEU A 38 -3.20 -10.27 0.43
N MET A 39 -3.12 -11.60 0.44
CA MET A 39 -1.88 -12.33 0.17
C MET A 39 -1.32 -12.00 -1.22
N ARG A 40 -2.17 -11.96 -2.25
CA ARG A 40 -1.76 -11.60 -3.61
C ARG A 40 -1.27 -10.15 -3.70
N HIS A 41 -1.95 -9.21 -3.04
CA HIS A 41 -1.52 -7.81 -3.00
C HIS A 41 -0.18 -7.63 -2.28
N MET A 42 0.02 -8.30 -1.14
CA MET A 42 1.29 -8.29 -0.40
C MET A 42 2.43 -8.87 -1.24
N HIS A 43 2.19 -9.99 -1.94
CA HIS A 43 3.17 -10.56 -2.86
C HIS A 43 3.54 -9.57 -3.98
N LYS A 44 2.57 -8.89 -4.60
CA LYS A 44 2.85 -7.86 -5.62
C LYS A 44 3.72 -6.72 -5.07
N ILE A 45 3.45 -6.24 -3.85
CA ILE A 45 4.23 -5.18 -3.20
C ILE A 45 5.68 -5.62 -3.00
N ILE A 46 5.90 -6.80 -2.45
CA ILE A 46 7.25 -7.31 -2.16
C ILE A 46 8.03 -7.55 -3.46
N SER A 47 7.38 -8.14 -4.47
CA SER A 47 8.01 -8.50 -5.73
C SER A 47 8.34 -7.31 -6.63
N ALA A 48 7.56 -6.22 -6.57
CA ALA A 48 7.74 -5.07 -7.45
C ALA A 48 8.95 -4.18 -7.09
N LYS A 49 9.44 -4.22 -5.84
CA LYS A 49 10.53 -3.36 -5.35
C LYS A 49 10.30 -1.83 -5.54
N ILE A 50 9.06 -1.41 -5.80
CA ILE A 50 8.62 0.00 -5.93
C ILE A 50 8.15 0.50 -4.56
N LYS A 51 8.37 1.78 -4.25
CA LYS A 51 8.01 2.39 -2.95
C LYS A 51 7.08 3.61 -3.05
N ASP A 52 6.95 4.22 -4.22
CA ASP A 52 6.28 5.50 -4.45
C ASP A 52 5.31 5.48 -5.64
N SER A 53 5.56 4.66 -6.67
CA SER A 53 4.69 4.53 -7.86
C SER A 53 3.65 3.41 -7.75
N TRP A 54 2.78 3.44 -6.74
CA TRP A 54 1.79 2.36 -6.51
C TRP A 54 0.84 2.07 -7.69
N LYS A 55 0.60 3.06 -8.56
CA LYS A 55 -0.20 2.89 -9.79
C LYS A 55 0.43 1.93 -10.80
N GLU A 56 1.74 1.70 -10.74
CA GLU A 56 2.41 0.71 -11.61
C GLU A 56 2.06 -0.73 -11.18
N ILE A 57 1.76 -0.93 -9.90
CA ILE A 57 1.38 -2.23 -9.33
C ILE A 57 -0.14 -2.40 -9.33
N PHE A 58 -0.87 -1.33 -9.02
CA PHE A 58 -2.30 -1.31 -8.78
C PHE A 58 -2.98 -0.28 -9.69
N ASN A 59 -3.36 -0.73 -10.89
CA ASN A 59 -4.13 0.04 -11.87
C ASN A 59 -5.37 -0.71 -12.40
N ASP A 60 -5.51 -2.00 -12.09
CA ASP A 60 -6.60 -2.85 -12.57
C ASP A 60 -7.53 -3.18 -11.40
N PRO A 61 -8.77 -2.63 -11.40
CA PRO A 61 -9.76 -2.95 -10.39
C PRO A 61 -10.42 -4.31 -10.60
N SER A 62 -10.18 -4.99 -11.72
CA SER A 62 -10.86 -6.25 -12.04
C SER A 62 -10.63 -7.31 -10.96
N PRO A 63 -11.62 -8.17 -10.67
CA PRO A 63 -11.45 -9.29 -9.75
C PRO A 63 -10.27 -10.19 -10.15
N LEU A 64 -9.62 -10.79 -9.15
CA LEU A 64 -8.60 -11.79 -9.41
C LEU A 64 -9.21 -12.98 -10.16
N LYS A 65 -8.53 -13.42 -11.22
CA LYS A 65 -8.91 -14.63 -11.95
C LYS A 65 -8.85 -15.84 -11.03
N LEU A 66 -9.71 -16.81 -11.28
CA LEU A 66 -9.78 -18.05 -10.49
C LEU A 66 -8.43 -18.78 -10.45
N GLU A 67 -7.70 -18.82 -11.56
CA GLU A 67 -6.36 -19.41 -11.67
C GLU A 67 -5.38 -18.78 -10.65
N VAL A 68 -5.40 -17.44 -10.53
CA VAL A 68 -4.56 -16.70 -9.59
C VAL A 68 -4.98 -16.98 -8.14
N LEU A 69 -6.29 -17.14 -7.89
CA LEU A 69 -6.77 -17.50 -6.55
C LEU A 69 -6.36 -18.93 -6.16
N GLN A 70 -6.33 -19.85 -7.13
CA GLN A 70 -5.89 -21.23 -6.93
C GLN A 70 -4.39 -21.34 -6.65
N GLU A 71 -3.56 -20.47 -7.22
CA GLU A 71 -2.12 -20.41 -6.90
C GLU A 71 -1.84 -20.05 -5.42
N VAL A 72 -2.76 -19.33 -4.78
CA VAL A 72 -2.61 -18.86 -3.39
C VAL A 72 -3.31 -19.77 -2.38
N ARG A 73 -4.25 -20.61 -2.82
CA ARG A 73 -5.00 -21.57 -1.98
C ARG A 73 -4.18 -22.82 -1.68
#